data_AF-A0A7J2HTG6-F1
#
_entry.id   AF-A0A7J2HTG6-F1
#
_cell.length_a   1.000
_cell.length_b   1.000
_cell.length_c   1.000
_cell.angle_alpha   90.00
_cell.angle_beta   90.00
_cell.angle_gamma   90.00
#
_symmetry.space_group_name_H-M   'P 1'
#
loop_
_entity.id
_entity.type
_entity.pdbx_description
1 polymer ?
#
loop_
_entity_poly.entity_id
_entity_poly.type
_entity_poly.pdbx_seq_one_letter_code
_entity_poly.pdbx_strand_id
1 'polypeptide(L)'
;MKKTSAISKTAAIVIVVVLVAAGIAGFFLLSGAPGIIGPAPTTSVKFYIKNPKVDSLIEKGRYSTDPEERKDIYYELQEIYYEDVPSVVIHQPLARHWERTWVQGWYYNPIYPGLYFYPLSKSPDAKNPDTFVEATIGEPETLDPAWAYDTASGEVIFNIYDTLIFFDREHVDKFVPVIAEKVPSVENGLVKISEEGMTVIFPIRKGIKTHDGGEITPEDVEYSFER
;
A
#
# COMPACT_ATOMS: atom_id res chain seq x y z
N MET A 1 -4.15 -29.21 37.50
CA MET A 1 -5.55 -29.02 37.05
C MET A 1 -5.74 -27.56 36.64
N LYS A 2 -5.47 -27.22 35.38
CA LYS A 2 -5.80 -25.90 34.80
C LYS A 2 -7.16 -26.04 34.12
N LYS A 3 -8.14 -25.24 34.53
CA LYS A 3 -9.48 -25.23 33.94
C LYS A 3 -9.40 -24.59 32.55
N THR A 4 -9.59 -25.42 31.53
CA THR A 4 -9.90 -25.02 30.16
C THR A 4 -11.32 -24.49 30.16
N SER A 5 -11.50 -23.18 29.96
CA SER A 5 -12.82 -22.58 29.72
C SER A 5 -13.11 -22.69 28.22
N ALA A 6 -14.02 -23.58 27.87
CA ALA A 6 -14.56 -23.72 26.53
C ALA A 6 -15.36 -22.46 26.16
N ILE A 7 -14.79 -21.62 25.29
CA ILE A 7 -15.56 -20.60 24.58
C ILE A 7 -15.99 -21.21 23.25
N SER A 8 -17.30 -21.40 23.18
CA SER A 8 -18.18 -21.73 22.06
C SER A 8 -17.59 -21.65 20.64
N LYS A 9 -17.65 -22.79 19.94
CA LYS A 9 -17.44 -22.95 18.50
C LYS A 9 -18.55 -22.25 17.68
N THR A 10 -18.57 -20.91 17.66
CA THR A 10 -19.27 -20.10 16.65
C THR A 10 -18.72 -18.66 16.69
N ALA A 11 -17.40 -18.50 16.60
CA ALA A 11 -16.77 -17.19 16.62
C ALA A 11 -16.62 -16.68 15.18
N ALA A 12 -17.45 -15.71 14.80
CA ALA A 12 -17.06 -14.76 13.76
C ALA A 12 -15.78 -14.07 14.26
N ILE A 13 -14.66 -14.36 13.62
CA ILE A 13 -13.37 -13.75 13.95
C ILE A 13 -13.48 -12.26 13.57
N VAL A 14 -13.56 -11.42 14.61
CA VAL A 14 -13.59 -9.96 14.52
C VAL A 14 -12.13 -9.50 14.43
N ILE A 15 -11.65 -9.26 13.21
CA ILE A 15 -10.34 -8.64 13.00
C ILE A 15 -10.53 -7.12 13.07
N VAL A 16 -10.04 -6.51 14.14
CA VAL A 16 -9.98 -5.06 14.30
C VAL A 16 -8.78 -4.57 13.49
N VAL A 17 -9.02 -4.19 12.23
CA VAL A 17 -7.99 -3.56 11.39
C VAL A 17 -7.86 -2.10 11.81
N VAL A 18 -6.85 -1.81 12.64
CA VAL A 18 -6.35 -0.46 12.85
C VAL A 18 -5.57 -0.07 11.60
N LEU A 19 -6.20 0.74 10.74
CA LEU A 19 -5.59 1.30 9.54
C LEU A 19 -4.50 2.30 9.95
N VAL A 20 -3.25 1.83 10.04
CA VAL A 20 -2.08 2.72 10.16
C VAL A 20 -1.71 3.21 8.78
N ALA A 21 -2.35 4.30 8.36
CA ALA A 21 -2.07 5.02 7.10
C ALA A 21 -0.74 5.82 7.14
N ALA A 22 0.25 5.37 7.92
CA ALA A 22 1.51 6.10 8.13
C ALA A 22 2.67 5.65 7.20
N GLY A 23 2.55 4.49 6.54
CA GLY A 23 3.68 3.88 5.81
C GLY A 23 4.03 4.56 4.48
N ILE A 24 3.05 4.99 3.70
CA ILE A 24 3.30 5.52 2.34
C ILE A 24 3.81 6.97 2.39
N ALA A 25 3.40 7.75 3.39
CA ALA A 25 3.88 9.12 3.57
C ALA A 25 5.38 9.16 3.95
N GLY A 26 5.88 8.15 4.69
CA GLY A 26 7.27 8.09 5.14
C GLY A 26 8.27 7.85 4.00
N PHE A 27 7.92 7.00 3.03
CA PHE A 27 8.78 6.69 1.88
C PHE A 27 9.05 7.94 1.01
N PHE A 28 8.03 8.78 0.83
CA PHE A 28 8.14 10.01 0.05
C PHE A 28 8.97 11.12 0.70
N LEU A 29 9.18 11.06 2.03
CA LEU A 29 9.99 12.03 2.77
C LEU A 29 11.47 11.64 2.83
N LEU A 30 11.81 10.36 2.69
CA LEU A 30 13.17 9.83 2.86
C LEU A 30 13.97 9.75 1.55
N SER A 31 13.32 9.82 0.39
CA SER A 31 13.99 9.78 -0.93
C SER A 31 14.56 11.16 -1.37
N GLY A 32 14.45 12.18 -0.51
CA GLY A 32 15.03 13.50 -0.73
C GLY A 32 16.51 13.53 -0.35
N ALA A 33 17.36 14.13 -1.20
CA ALA A 33 18.71 14.51 -0.79
C ALA A 33 18.67 15.28 0.54
N PRO A 34 19.72 15.22 1.39
CA PRO A 34 19.74 15.91 2.67
C PRO A 34 19.30 17.38 2.53
N GLY A 35 18.22 17.75 3.23
CA GLY A 35 17.55 19.06 3.12
C GLY A 35 16.29 19.10 2.24
N ILE A 36 15.79 17.97 1.74
CA ILE A 36 14.53 17.90 0.97
C ILE A 36 13.47 17.14 1.78
N ILE A 37 12.53 17.88 2.38
CA ILE A 37 11.26 17.34 2.89
C ILE A 37 10.21 17.59 1.80
N GLY A 38 9.65 16.53 1.24
CA GLY A 38 8.45 16.61 0.41
C GLY A 38 8.36 15.51 -0.64
N PRO A 39 7.14 15.15 -1.06
CA PRO A 39 6.93 14.04 -1.99
C PRO A 39 7.66 14.23 -3.33
N ALA A 40 8.40 13.19 -3.75
CA ALA A 40 8.86 12.96 -5.11
C ALA A 40 7.69 12.97 -6.13
N PRO A 41 8.01 13.16 -7.42
CA PRO A 41 7.90 14.45 -8.09
C PRO A 41 6.43 14.89 -8.31
N THR A 42 5.69 15.22 -7.24
CA THR A 42 4.67 16.26 -7.38
C THR A 42 5.41 17.58 -7.56
N THR A 43 5.04 18.38 -8.55
CA THR A 43 5.62 19.71 -8.73
C THR A 43 5.19 20.55 -7.51
N SER A 44 5.95 20.50 -6.44
CA SER A 44 5.76 21.32 -5.26
C SER A 44 6.68 22.53 -5.35
N VAL A 45 6.16 23.71 -5.02
CA VAL A 45 7.04 24.86 -4.80
C VAL A 45 7.70 24.62 -3.45
N LYS A 46 8.97 24.21 -3.48
CA LYS A 46 9.79 23.98 -2.28
C LYS A 46 10.38 25.31 -1.84
N PHE A 47 9.97 25.79 -0.67
CA PHE A 47 10.65 26.88 0.01
C PHE A 47 11.79 26.28 0.82
N TYR A 48 13.03 26.66 0.50
CA TYR A 48 14.20 26.22 1.26
C TYR A 48 14.22 26.95 2.61
N ILE A 49 13.54 26.38 3.60
CA ILE A 49 13.56 26.86 4.98
C ILE A 49 14.74 26.17 5.68
N LYS A 50 15.81 26.93 5.97
CA LYS A 50 16.89 26.45 6.83
C LYS A 50 16.39 26.43 8.28
N ASN A 51 16.02 25.25 8.77
CA ASN A 51 15.58 25.07 10.15
C ASN A 51 16.50 24.05 10.87
N PRO A 52 17.45 24.49 11.72
CA PRO A 52 18.39 23.60 12.40
C PRO A 52 17.70 22.59 13.34
N LYS A 53 16.48 22.90 13.79
CA LYS A 53 15.65 21.97 14.57
C LYS A 53 15.21 20.79 13.70
N VAL A 54 14.76 21.06 12.48
CA VAL A 54 14.37 20.03 11.50
C VAL A 54 15.54 19.14 11.14
N ASP A 55 16.72 19.72 10.87
CA ASP A 55 17.93 18.96 10.56
C ASP A 55 18.30 18.01 11.72
N SER A 56 18.22 18.50 12.96
CA SER A 56 18.47 17.66 14.14
C SER A 56 17.43 16.57 14.33
N LEU A 57 16.16 16.83 14.02
CA LEU A 57 15.08 15.85 14.15
C LEU A 57 15.18 14.76 13.08
N ILE A 58 15.54 15.12 11.85
CA ILE A 58 15.77 14.14 10.77
C ILE A 58 16.92 13.20 11.14
N GLU A 59 18.05 13.74 11.60
CA GLU A 59 19.20 12.92 12.01
C GLU A 59 18.84 11.99 13.18
N LYS A 60 18.10 12.49 14.18
CA LYS A 60 17.59 11.65 15.27
C LYS A 60 16.63 10.57 14.78
N GLY A 61 15.69 10.91 13.90
CA GLY A 61 14.74 9.95 13.34
C GLY A 61 15.41 8.87 12.50
N ARG A 62 16.49 9.23 11.79
CA ARG A 62 17.28 8.30 10.97
C ARG A 62 18.07 7.29 11.80
N TYR A 63 18.55 7.68 12.98
CA TYR A 63 19.38 6.81 13.83
C TYR A 63 18.66 6.22 15.04
N SER A 64 17.47 6.71 15.40
CA SER A 64 16.66 6.10 16.46
C SER A 64 16.21 4.71 16.01
N THR A 65 16.35 3.72 16.88
CA THR A 65 15.89 2.34 16.68
C THR A 65 14.58 2.05 17.43
N ASP A 66 14.15 2.94 18.33
CA ASP A 66 12.94 2.81 19.14
C ASP A 66 11.70 3.34 18.38
N PRO A 67 10.66 2.51 18.15
CA PRO A 67 9.44 2.93 17.48
C PRO A 67 8.71 4.10 18.15
N GLU A 68 8.65 4.18 19.48
CA GLU A 68 7.93 5.29 20.16
C GLU A 68 8.72 6.60 20.07
N GLU A 69 10.04 6.56 20.27
CA GLU A 69 10.89 7.74 20.07
C GLU A 69 10.80 8.25 18.62
N ARG A 70 10.82 7.34 17.65
CA ARG A 70 10.72 7.69 16.23
C ARG A 70 9.36 8.32 15.88
N LYS A 71 8.28 7.82 16.48
CA LYS A 71 6.93 8.37 16.32
C LYS A 71 6.84 9.81 16.84
N ASP A 72 7.38 10.09 18.02
CA ASP A 72 7.38 11.44 18.59
C ASP A 72 8.20 12.42 17.73
N ILE A 73 9.37 11.98 17.24
CA ILE A 73 10.20 12.77 16.32
C ILE A 73 9.45 13.13 15.04
N TYR A 74 8.77 12.15 14.43
CA TYR A 74 8.01 12.40 13.20
C TYR A 74 6.76 13.26 13.44
N TYR A 75 6.12 13.15 14.60
CA TYR A 75 5.00 14.01 14.97
C TYR A 75 5.45 15.48 15.03
N GLU A 76 6.58 15.74 15.69
CA GLU A 76 7.15 17.10 15.77
C GLU A 76 7.58 17.62 14.38
N LEU A 77 8.15 16.76 13.53
CA LEU A 77 8.47 17.12 12.13
C LEU A 77 7.21 17.46 11.32
N GLN A 78 6.11 16.74 11.54
CA GLN A 78 4.82 16.99 10.87
C GLN A 78 4.18 18.30 11.33
N GLU A 79 4.26 18.61 12.62
CA GLU A 79 3.77 19.88 13.17
C GLU A 79 4.54 21.06 12.58
N ILE A 80 5.88 20.96 12.51
CA ILE A 80 6.71 21.98 11.85
C ILE A 80 6.35 22.09 10.37
N TYR A 81 6.14 20.98 9.68
CA TYR A 81 5.71 20.99 8.27
C TYR A 81 4.34 21.66 8.07
N TYR A 82 3.42 21.47 9.01
CA TYR A 82 2.08 22.07 8.98
C TYR A 82 2.13 23.59 9.23
N GLU A 83 2.93 24.03 10.21
CA GLU A 83 3.04 25.45 10.58
C GLU A 83 3.89 26.24 9.57
N ASP A 84 5.06 25.71 9.19
CA ASP A 84 6.00 26.42 8.32
C ASP A 84 5.63 26.30 6.82
N VAL A 85 4.75 25.35 6.46
CA VAL A 85 4.31 25.04 5.08
C VAL A 85 5.47 25.13 4.08
N PRO A 86 6.55 24.34 4.26
CA PRO A 86 7.76 24.47 3.45
C PRO A 86 7.54 24.04 2.00
N SER A 87 6.41 23.38 1.69
CA SER A 87 6.03 23.11 0.32
C SER A 87 4.52 23.20 0.10
N VAL A 88 4.14 23.79 -1.04
CA VAL A 88 2.75 23.83 -1.51
C VAL A 88 2.67 22.98 -2.77
N VAL A 89 1.79 21.98 -2.74
CA VAL A 89 1.48 21.14 -3.92
C VAL A 89 0.57 21.95 -4.84
N ILE A 90 1.10 22.37 -5.99
CA ILE A 90 0.40 23.27 -6.90
C ILE A 90 -0.39 22.53 -7.99
N HIS A 91 0.14 21.41 -8.46
CA HIS A 91 -0.52 20.52 -9.42
C HIS A 91 0.22 19.19 -9.48
N GLN A 92 -0.49 18.14 -9.91
CA GLN A 92 0.10 16.88 -10.28
C GLN A 92 0.42 16.90 -11.78
N PRO A 93 1.69 16.73 -12.19
CA PRO A 93 2.04 16.77 -13.60
C PRO A 93 1.45 15.55 -14.33
N LEU A 94 0.95 15.76 -15.55
CA LEU A 94 0.59 14.67 -16.44
C LEU A 94 1.86 13.93 -16.85
N ALA A 95 1.98 12.68 -16.43
CA ALA A 95 3.06 11.79 -16.86
C ALA A 95 2.83 11.32 -18.31
N ARG A 96 3.88 10.78 -18.93
CA ARG A 96 3.79 10.12 -20.23
C ARG A 96 4.04 8.63 -20.02
N HIS A 97 3.14 7.82 -20.56
CA HIS A 97 3.31 6.38 -20.68
C HIS A 97 3.67 6.06 -22.13
N TRP A 98 4.67 5.20 -22.32
CA TRP A 98 5.09 4.76 -23.65
C TRP A 98 4.96 3.25 -23.73
N GLU A 99 4.15 2.79 -24.66
CA GLU A 99 3.95 1.38 -24.92
C GLU A 99 3.87 1.09 -26.41
N ARG A 100 3.91 -0.20 -26.76
CA ARG A 100 3.71 -0.62 -28.14
C ARG A 100 2.23 -0.52 -28.48
N THR A 101 1.93 -0.17 -29.73
CA THR A 101 0.54 0.01 -30.23
C THR A 101 -0.33 -1.24 -30.10
N TRP A 102 0.29 -2.42 -30.01
CA TRP A 102 -0.39 -3.70 -29.83
C TRP A 102 -0.69 -4.04 -28.36
N VAL A 103 -0.25 -3.22 -27.39
CA VAL A 103 -0.64 -3.37 -25.98
C VAL A 103 -2.06 -2.85 -25.81
N GLN A 104 -2.89 -3.59 -25.09
CA GLN A 104 -4.30 -3.29 -24.85
C GLN A 104 -4.61 -3.44 -23.35
N GLY A 105 -5.60 -2.68 -22.87
CA GLY A 105 -6.09 -2.79 -21.50
C GLY A 105 -5.31 -2.02 -20.45
N TRP A 106 -4.31 -1.22 -20.86
CA TRP A 106 -3.62 -0.30 -19.97
C TRP A 106 -4.59 0.77 -19.46
N TYR A 107 -4.46 1.09 -18.18
CA TYR A 107 -5.16 2.19 -17.54
C TYR A 107 -4.25 2.79 -16.47
N TYR A 108 -4.49 4.04 -16.13
CA TYR A 108 -3.71 4.72 -15.10
C TYR A 108 -4.23 4.35 -13.71
N ASN A 109 -3.40 3.78 -12.83
CA ASN A 109 -3.77 3.56 -11.44
C ASN A 109 -2.91 4.46 -10.53
N PRO A 110 -3.50 5.47 -9.86
CA PRO A 110 -2.74 6.38 -9.02
C PRO A 110 -2.17 5.73 -7.74
N ILE A 111 -2.63 4.53 -7.36
CA ILE A 111 -2.23 3.86 -6.12
C ILE A 111 -1.24 2.71 -6.38
N TYR A 112 -1.17 2.20 -7.61
CA TYR A 112 -0.37 1.03 -7.95
C TYR A 112 0.98 1.44 -8.54
N PRO A 113 2.11 1.02 -7.95
CA PRO A 113 3.41 1.23 -8.57
C PRO A 113 3.61 0.23 -9.72
N GLY A 114 3.95 0.76 -10.90
CA GLY A 114 4.26 -0.04 -12.09
C GLY A 114 3.03 -0.50 -12.89
N LEU A 115 3.20 -1.59 -13.63
CA LEU A 115 2.16 -2.18 -14.47
C LEU A 115 1.37 -3.26 -13.72
N TYR A 116 0.05 -3.15 -13.74
CA TYR A 116 -0.84 -4.22 -13.32
C TYR A 116 -1.13 -5.12 -14.53
N PHE A 117 -0.63 -6.37 -14.53
CA PHE A 117 -0.67 -7.22 -15.72
C PHE A 117 -2.02 -7.91 -15.98
N TYR A 118 -2.88 -8.02 -14.96
CA TYR A 118 -4.14 -8.78 -15.07
C TYR A 118 -5.10 -8.30 -16.20
N PRO A 119 -5.28 -6.98 -16.45
CA PRO A 119 -6.07 -6.47 -17.56
C PRO A 119 -5.26 -6.23 -18.83
N LEU A 120 -3.93 -6.35 -18.78
CA LEU A 120 -3.08 -6.14 -19.95
C LEU A 120 -3.15 -7.35 -20.88
N SER A 121 -3.22 -7.05 -22.17
CA SER A 121 -3.17 -8.07 -23.22
C SER A 121 -2.44 -7.54 -24.44
N LYS A 122 -2.07 -8.45 -25.34
CA LYS A 122 -1.51 -8.10 -26.65
C LYS A 122 -2.53 -8.39 -27.74
N SER A 123 -2.52 -7.57 -28.79
CA SER A 123 -3.30 -7.86 -29.99
C SER A 123 -2.79 -9.15 -30.67
N PRO A 124 -3.67 -9.90 -31.38
CA PRO A 124 -3.29 -11.18 -31.99
C PRO A 124 -2.16 -11.09 -33.03
N ASP A 125 -1.94 -9.91 -33.62
CA ASP A 125 -0.88 -9.61 -34.58
C ASP A 125 0.46 -9.23 -33.94
N ALA A 126 0.51 -9.11 -32.61
CA ALA A 126 1.74 -8.83 -31.89
C ALA A 126 2.77 -9.95 -32.04
N LYS A 127 4.05 -9.59 -32.20
CA LYS A 127 5.14 -10.56 -32.13
C LYS A 127 5.26 -11.10 -30.70
N ASN A 128 5.33 -12.43 -30.56
CA ASN A 128 5.33 -13.14 -29.28
C ASN A 128 4.13 -12.71 -28.41
N PRO A 129 2.89 -13.08 -28.80
CA PRO A 129 1.68 -12.64 -28.12
C PRO A 129 1.64 -13.09 -26.65
N ASP A 130 2.32 -14.19 -26.32
CA ASP A 130 2.32 -14.80 -24.98
C ASP A 130 3.41 -14.27 -24.03
N THR A 131 4.23 -13.29 -24.44
CA THR A 131 5.38 -12.84 -23.61
C THR A 131 5.45 -11.32 -23.53
N PHE A 132 5.16 -10.73 -22.38
CA PHE A 132 5.37 -9.30 -22.14
C PHE A 132 6.81 -9.01 -21.69
N VAL A 133 7.40 -7.93 -22.17
CA VAL A 133 8.73 -7.48 -21.75
C VAL A 133 8.60 -6.02 -21.32
N GLU A 134 8.86 -5.78 -20.04
CA GLU A 134 8.85 -4.46 -19.42
C GLU A 134 10.28 -4.05 -19.04
N ALA A 135 10.58 -2.76 -19.15
CA ALA A 135 11.79 -2.18 -18.57
C ALA A 135 11.44 -1.63 -17.19
N THR A 136 11.98 -2.25 -16.14
CA THR A 136 11.81 -1.80 -14.74
C THR A 136 12.96 -0.88 -14.31
N ILE A 137 12.75 -0.17 -13.21
CA ILE A 137 13.69 0.79 -12.61
C ILE A 137 14.89 0.12 -11.91
N GLY A 138 14.83 -1.19 -11.66
CA GLY A 138 15.88 -1.94 -10.98
C GLY A 138 15.51 -3.40 -10.73
N GLU A 139 16.40 -4.14 -10.06
CA GLU A 139 16.12 -5.51 -9.61
C GLU A 139 15.43 -5.48 -8.24
N PRO A 140 14.49 -6.39 -7.97
CA PRO A 140 13.86 -6.50 -6.66
C PRO A 140 14.86 -7.01 -5.62
N GLU A 141 14.90 -6.39 -4.44
CA GLU A 141 15.73 -6.84 -3.32
C GLU A 141 15.10 -8.06 -2.63
N THR A 142 13.77 -8.12 -2.56
CA THR A 142 13.03 -9.21 -1.93
C THR A 142 11.69 -9.44 -2.62
N LEU A 143 11.12 -10.63 -2.44
CA LEU A 143 9.75 -10.96 -2.84
C LEU A 143 8.83 -11.19 -1.64
N ASP A 144 9.32 -10.88 -0.43
CA ASP A 144 8.52 -10.94 0.79
C ASP A 144 7.80 -9.60 1.03
N PRO A 145 6.46 -9.54 0.95
CA PRO A 145 5.72 -8.30 1.18
C PRO A 145 5.87 -7.73 2.59
N ALA A 146 6.28 -8.53 3.59
CA ALA A 146 6.53 -8.03 4.95
C ALA A 146 7.90 -7.35 5.11
N TRP A 147 8.84 -7.61 4.19
CA TRP A 147 10.20 -7.05 4.23
C TRP A 147 10.45 -5.98 3.17
N ALA A 148 9.70 -6.01 2.06
CA ALA A 148 9.89 -5.11 0.94
C ALA A 148 9.69 -3.63 1.33
N TYR A 149 10.67 -2.80 1.03
CA TYR A 149 10.60 -1.35 1.24
C TYR A 149 10.82 -0.53 -0.04
N ASP A 150 11.39 -1.14 -1.08
CA ASP A 150 11.69 -0.48 -2.35
C ASP A 150 10.57 -0.67 -3.39
N THR A 151 10.55 0.20 -4.40
CA THR A 151 9.54 0.17 -5.46
C THR A 151 9.71 -0.99 -6.43
N ALA A 152 10.93 -1.45 -6.73
CA ALA A 152 11.18 -2.52 -7.69
C ALA A 152 10.67 -3.87 -7.18
N SER A 153 10.87 -4.18 -5.90
CA SER A 153 10.26 -5.31 -5.19
C SER A 153 8.73 -5.21 -5.23
N GLY A 154 8.19 -4.01 -4.96
CA GLY A 154 6.75 -3.75 -5.01
C GLY A 154 6.12 -4.11 -6.36
N GLU A 155 6.68 -3.64 -7.47
CA GLU A 155 6.17 -3.90 -8.84
C GLU A 155 5.96 -5.39 -9.12
N VAL A 156 6.87 -6.24 -8.63
CA VAL A 156 6.77 -7.70 -8.79
C VAL A 156 5.77 -8.29 -7.79
N ILE A 157 5.89 -7.93 -6.50
CA ILE A 157 5.05 -8.45 -5.40
C ILE A 157 3.57 -8.23 -5.70
N PHE A 158 3.19 -7.04 -6.14
CA PHE A 158 1.79 -6.71 -6.41
C PHE A 158 1.16 -7.50 -7.56
N ASN A 159 1.97 -8.10 -8.44
CA ASN A 159 1.50 -8.96 -9.52
C ASN A 159 1.44 -10.45 -9.14
N ILE A 160 2.07 -10.86 -8.04
CA ILE A 160 2.12 -12.27 -7.58
C ILE A 160 1.32 -12.53 -6.29
N TYR A 161 0.98 -11.49 -5.52
CA TYR A 161 0.11 -11.56 -4.35
C TYR A 161 -1.19 -10.78 -4.59
N ASP A 162 -2.31 -11.32 -4.08
CA ASP A 162 -3.62 -10.67 -4.14
C ASP A 162 -4.03 -10.09 -2.78
N THR A 163 -4.74 -8.96 -2.81
CA THR A 163 -5.29 -8.30 -1.61
C THR A 163 -6.76 -8.67 -1.36
N LEU A 164 -7.31 -8.30 -0.20
CA LEU A 164 -8.74 -8.44 0.13
C LEU A 164 -9.65 -7.69 -0.86
N ILE A 165 -9.32 -6.42 -1.07
CA ILE A 165 -10.00 -5.49 -1.97
C ILE A 165 -8.95 -4.69 -2.74
N PHE A 166 -9.35 -4.11 -3.85
CA PHE A 166 -8.48 -3.32 -4.70
C PHE A 166 -9.21 -2.10 -5.25
N PHE A 167 -8.49 -1.13 -5.82
CA PHE A 167 -9.10 0.06 -6.41
C PHE A 167 -9.79 -0.27 -7.74
N ASP A 168 -10.91 0.40 -8.02
CA ASP A 168 -11.58 0.29 -9.31
C ASP A 168 -10.86 1.13 -10.37
N ARG A 169 -9.84 0.53 -10.99
CA ARG A 169 -9.06 1.15 -12.06
C ARG A 169 -8.45 2.51 -11.68
N GLU A 170 -8.88 3.58 -12.35
CA GLU A 170 -8.43 4.97 -12.18
C GLU A 170 -9.07 5.66 -10.97
N HIS A 171 -10.08 5.05 -10.35
CA HIS A 171 -10.82 5.63 -9.25
C HIS A 171 -10.06 5.51 -7.93
N VAL A 172 -9.96 6.62 -7.19
CA VAL A 172 -9.34 6.68 -5.85
C VAL A 172 -10.34 6.50 -4.71
N ASP A 173 -11.63 6.50 -5.03
CA ASP A 173 -12.76 6.50 -4.09
C ASP A 173 -13.58 5.20 -4.16
N LYS A 174 -13.28 4.32 -5.12
CA LYS A 174 -14.02 3.08 -5.36
C LYS A 174 -13.14 1.87 -5.22
N PHE A 175 -13.71 0.85 -4.58
CA PHE A 175 -13.06 -0.43 -4.36
C PHE A 175 -13.84 -1.55 -5.05
N VAL A 176 -13.10 -2.56 -5.50
CA VAL A 176 -13.60 -3.82 -6.03
C VAL A 176 -13.13 -4.98 -5.15
N PRO A 177 -13.94 -6.04 -5.01
CA PRO A 177 -13.54 -7.21 -4.24
C PRO A 177 -12.55 -8.07 -5.04
N VAL A 178 -11.45 -8.52 -4.41
CA VAL A 178 -10.45 -9.43 -5.01
C VAL A 178 -10.56 -10.81 -4.35
N ILE A 179 -9.85 -11.09 -3.24
CA ILE A 179 -10.06 -12.35 -2.50
C ILE A 179 -11.30 -12.28 -1.59
N ALA A 180 -11.70 -11.07 -1.18
CA ALA A 180 -12.96 -10.88 -0.46
C ALA A 180 -14.15 -11.11 -1.40
N GLU A 181 -15.26 -11.61 -0.88
CA GLU A 181 -16.52 -11.77 -1.62
C GLU A 181 -17.15 -10.41 -1.91
N LYS A 182 -17.07 -9.48 -0.94
CA LYS A 182 -17.68 -8.15 -1.00
C LYS A 182 -16.76 -7.12 -0.36
N VAL A 183 -16.80 -5.89 -0.89
CA VAL A 183 -16.15 -4.75 -0.25
C VAL A 183 -16.95 -4.40 1.02
N PRO A 184 -16.30 -4.34 2.20
CA PRO A 184 -17.01 -3.97 3.42
C PRO A 184 -17.52 -2.53 3.37
N SER A 185 -18.77 -2.32 3.76
CA SER A 185 -19.34 -0.97 3.92
C SER A 185 -20.27 -0.92 5.14
N VAL A 186 -20.61 0.29 5.57
CA VAL A 186 -21.63 0.48 6.62
C VAL A 186 -22.99 0.02 6.11
N GLU A 187 -23.29 0.28 4.83
CA GLU A 187 -24.56 -0.05 4.18
C GLU A 187 -24.84 -1.55 4.13
N ASN A 188 -23.80 -2.36 3.92
CA ASN A 188 -23.93 -3.82 3.90
C ASN A 188 -23.71 -4.47 5.27
N GLY A 189 -23.53 -3.66 6.32
CA GLY A 189 -23.37 -4.11 7.71
C GLY A 189 -22.05 -4.82 8.02
N LEU A 190 -21.09 -4.81 7.07
CA LEU A 190 -19.76 -5.38 7.27
C LEU A 190 -18.81 -4.41 7.97
N VAL A 191 -19.12 -3.12 7.99
CA VAL A 191 -18.45 -2.13 8.84
C VAL A 191 -19.39 -1.79 9.99
N LYS A 192 -18.94 -2.10 11.22
CA LYS A 192 -19.64 -1.79 12.46
C LYS A 192 -18.84 -0.75 13.23
N ILE A 193 -19.47 0.37 13.52
CA ILE A 193 -18.86 1.47 14.28
C ILE A 193 -19.54 1.49 15.66
N SER A 194 -18.74 1.36 16.72
CA SER A 194 -19.17 1.46 18.11
C SER A 194 -18.35 2.50 18.85
N GLU A 195 -18.73 2.83 20.09
CA GLU A 195 -17.93 3.71 20.97
C GLU A 195 -16.55 3.12 21.30
N GLU A 196 -16.40 1.79 21.20
CA GLU A 196 -15.15 1.07 21.47
C GLU A 196 -14.22 0.98 20.25
N GLY A 197 -14.72 1.30 19.05
CA GLY A 197 -13.92 1.33 17.82
C GLY A 197 -14.66 0.90 16.56
N MET A 198 -13.90 0.64 15.50
CA MET A 198 -14.42 0.19 14.21
C MET A 198 -14.07 -1.29 13.98
N THR A 199 -15.08 -2.09 13.66
CA THR A 199 -14.93 -3.48 13.23
C THR A 199 -15.23 -3.59 11.74
N VAL A 200 -14.31 -4.16 10.97
CA VAL A 200 -14.47 -4.39 9.53
C VAL A 200 -14.43 -5.89 9.26
N ILE A 201 -15.46 -6.42 8.61
CA ILE A 201 -15.62 -7.85 8.34
C ILE A 201 -15.41 -8.10 6.85
N PHE A 202 -14.41 -8.90 6.49
CA PHE A 202 -14.16 -9.33 5.11
C PHE A 202 -14.58 -10.78 4.92
N PRO A 203 -15.72 -11.07 4.25
CA PRO A 203 -16.05 -12.43 3.86
C PRO A 203 -15.07 -12.89 2.77
N ILE A 204 -14.40 -14.02 2.94
CA ILE A 204 -13.43 -14.56 1.96
C ILE A 204 -14.14 -15.50 0.98
N ARG A 205 -13.83 -15.37 -0.32
CA ARG A 205 -14.40 -16.26 -1.35
C ARG A 205 -13.87 -17.68 -1.16
N LYS A 206 -14.73 -18.67 -1.42
CA LYS A 206 -14.36 -20.09 -1.38
C LYS A 206 -13.71 -20.54 -2.69
N GLY A 207 -12.84 -21.52 -2.61
CA GLY A 207 -12.21 -22.15 -3.78
C GLY A 207 -11.08 -21.33 -4.41
N ILE A 208 -10.61 -20.25 -3.79
CA ILE A 208 -9.40 -19.56 -4.24
C ILE A 208 -8.21 -20.47 -3.95
N LYS A 209 -7.40 -20.74 -4.97
CA LYS A 209 -6.23 -21.61 -4.85
C LYS A 209 -4.94 -20.81 -4.86
N THR A 210 -4.00 -21.21 -4.02
CA THR A 210 -2.60 -20.78 -4.07
C THR A 210 -1.88 -21.50 -5.22
N HIS A 211 -0.69 -21.02 -5.56
CA HIS A 211 0.12 -21.57 -6.65
C HIS A 211 0.58 -23.02 -6.42
N ASP A 212 0.62 -23.48 -5.17
CA ASP A 212 0.91 -24.87 -4.77
C ASP A 212 -0.36 -25.75 -4.70
N GLY A 213 -1.54 -25.20 -4.98
CA GLY A 213 -2.83 -25.90 -4.98
C GLY A 213 -3.55 -25.92 -3.63
N GLY A 214 -2.97 -25.32 -2.58
CA GLY A 214 -3.66 -25.03 -1.32
C GLY A 214 -4.89 -24.13 -1.53
N GLU A 215 -5.81 -24.12 -0.57
CA GLU A 215 -6.96 -23.22 -0.59
C GLU A 215 -6.72 -22.07 0.37
N ILE A 216 -7.01 -20.84 -0.05
CA ILE A 216 -6.89 -19.67 0.82
C ILE A 216 -8.00 -19.68 1.85
N THR A 217 -7.62 -19.55 3.11
CA THR A 217 -8.51 -19.48 4.26
C THR A 217 -8.39 -18.13 4.98
N PRO A 218 -9.40 -17.73 5.79
CA PRO A 218 -9.28 -16.54 6.63
C PRO A 218 -8.05 -16.56 7.57
N GLU A 219 -7.63 -17.74 8.00
CA GLU A 219 -6.46 -17.94 8.85
C GLU A 219 -5.14 -17.59 8.12
N ASP A 220 -5.06 -17.82 6.81
CA ASP A 220 -3.89 -17.40 6.01
C ASP A 220 -3.80 -15.88 5.90
N VAL A 221 -4.96 -15.22 5.81
CA VAL A 221 -5.05 -13.75 5.81
C VAL A 221 -4.61 -13.22 7.18
N GLU A 222 -5.12 -13.79 8.28
CA GLU A 222 -4.73 -13.42 9.65
C GLU A 222 -3.21 -13.54 9.85
N TYR A 223 -2.62 -14.68 9.48
CA TYR A 223 -1.18 -14.91 9.57
C TYR A 223 -0.36 -13.85 8.82
N SER A 224 -0.85 -13.36 7.67
CA SER A 224 -0.15 -12.33 6.90
C SER A 224 -0.04 -10.98 7.63
N PHE A 225 -0.96 -10.68 8.55
CA PHE A 225 -0.95 -9.46 9.36
C PHE A 225 -0.14 -9.60 10.65
N GLU A 226 0.00 -10.82 11.19
CA GLU A 226 0.67 -11.06 12.47
C GLU A 226 2.18 -11.30 12.35
N ARG A 227 2.67 -11.62 11.15
CA ARG A 227 4.07 -12.02 10.92
C ARG A 227 5.07 -10.88 10.86
#